data_AF-A0A925IJU7-F1
#
_entry.id   AF-A0A925IJU7-F1
#
_cell.length_a   1.000
_cell.length_b   1.000
_cell.length_c   1.000
_cell.angle_alpha   90.00
_cell.angle_beta   90.00
_cell.angle_gamma   90.00
#
_symmetry.space_group_name_H-M   'P 1'
#
loop_
_entity.id
_entity.type
_entity.pdbx_description
1 polymer ?
#
loop_
_entity_poly.entity_id
_entity_poly.type
_entity_poly.pdbx_seq_one_letter_code
_entity_poly.pdbx_strand_id
1 'polypeptide(L)'
;MDKKLTNVLISLAVVLGLFAVVMFVLGAQEPAEGATLNFAVDQSSVVSRFVFVLVGLAIAFAVYFSTKENNAWEVGTRQVVWMAIGAALYAVFSWLFNGTVFVVPSVSQVSLRPAIAIPMFFGFAFGPIVGFFTGAVGNMFGDALTGFGLSPQWSIGNGLIGFVSGMWMLFSDKKKSMDTVLYISAALAVLTALMFFLNRGQANMLFFDVDNGVFGDAQISLFAGIAILIGFALVFAVRYFFKDNEDVATAVTWGMLGNIVGLLFASLSDIVINGLTLPATIVGQFLPAAGPNLIFAAILVPMLVGAYASVQKQSGR
;
A
#
# COMPACT_ATOMS: atom_id res chain seq x y z
N MET A 1 27.25 -18.40 4.29
CA MET A 1 25.87 -17.93 4.11
C MET A 1 25.81 -17.17 2.79
N ASP A 2 24.84 -17.44 1.92
CA ASP A 2 24.66 -16.66 0.68
C ASP A 2 24.49 -15.17 1.03
N LYS A 3 25.24 -14.29 0.34
CA LYS A 3 25.20 -12.84 0.60
C LYS A 3 23.80 -12.28 0.31
N LYS A 4 23.08 -12.82 -0.67
CA LYS A 4 21.69 -12.43 -0.98
C LYS A 4 20.76 -12.74 0.19
N LEU A 5 20.82 -13.96 0.71
CA LEU A 5 20.07 -14.39 1.91
C LEU A 5 20.34 -13.50 3.11
N THR A 6 21.62 -13.22 3.36
CA THR A 6 22.06 -12.39 4.47
C THR A 6 21.45 -10.99 4.38
N ASN A 7 21.51 -10.36 3.21
CA ASN A 7 21.06 -8.97 3.08
C ASN A 7 19.53 -8.83 3.08
N VAL A 8 18.78 -9.80 2.51
CA VAL A 8 17.31 -9.80 2.61
C VAL A 8 16.87 -9.99 4.05
N LEU A 9 17.47 -10.95 4.78
CA LEU A 9 17.16 -11.17 6.19
C LEU A 9 17.47 -9.95 7.05
N ILE A 10 18.62 -9.29 6.82
CA ILE A 10 18.95 -8.02 7.48
C ILE A 10 17.89 -6.96 7.17
N SER A 11 17.48 -6.82 5.91
CA SER A 11 16.48 -5.82 5.53
C SER A 11 15.15 -6.02 6.24
N LEU A 12 14.67 -7.27 6.29
CA LEU A 12 13.44 -7.62 6.99
C LEU A 12 13.58 -7.45 8.52
N ALA A 13 14.75 -7.79 9.08
CA ALA A 13 15.04 -7.60 10.49
C ALA A 13 15.11 -6.11 10.87
N VAL A 14 15.62 -5.25 9.98
CA VAL A 14 15.62 -3.79 10.17
C VAL A 14 14.18 -3.26 10.18
N VAL A 15 13.32 -3.70 9.25
CA VAL A 15 11.90 -3.33 9.28
C VAL A 15 11.26 -3.78 10.59
N LEU A 16 11.46 -5.04 10.99
CA LEU A 16 10.93 -5.56 12.26
C LEU A 16 11.40 -4.73 13.46
N GLY A 17 12.71 -4.44 13.54
CA GLY A 17 13.31 -3.68 14.62
C GLY A 17 12.77 -2.24 14.68
N LEU A 18 12.64 -1.57 13.53
CA LEU A 18 12.04 -0.24 13.44
C LEU A 18 10.61 -0.25 13.96
N PHE A 19 9.77 -1.18 13.49
CA PHE A 19 8.39 -1.29 13.96
C PHE A 19 8.31 -1.65 15.44
N ALA A 20 9.17 -2.55 15.95
CA ALA A 20 9.19 -2.90 17.36
C ALA A 20 9.55 -1.68 18.24
N VAL A 21 10.60 -0.93 17.87
CA VAL A 21 10.99 0.30 18.60
C VAL A 21 9.87 1.33 18.53
N VAL A 22 9.33 1.59 17.34
CA VAL A 22 8.27 2.58 17.18
C VAL A 22 7.02 2.19 17.96
N MET A 23 6.60 0.92 17.93
CA MET A 23 5.36 0.51 18.58
C MET A 23 5.47 0.41 20.11
N PHE A 24 6.55 -0.16 20.62
CA PHE A 24 6.69 -0.47 22.05
C PHE A 24 7.48 0.56 22.84
N VAL A 25 8.20 1.47 22.17
CA VAL A 25 8.97 2.53 22.83
C VAL A 25 8.36 3.90 22.53
N LEU A 26 8.30 4.28 21.24
CA LEU A 26 7.85 5.63 20.87
C LEU A 26 6.33 5.79 20.93
N GLY A 27 5.59 4.77 20.54
CA GLY A 27 4.12 4.77 20.46
C GLY A 27 3.42 4.33 21.72
N ALA A 28 4.17 3.96 22.77
CA ALA A 28 3.64 3.61 24.08
C ALA A 28 3.23 4.83 24.92
N GLN A 29 3.61 6.03 24.48
CA GLN A 29 3.33 7.28 25.18
C GLN A 29 2.43 8.16 24.31
N GLU A 30 1.57 8.94 24.95
CA GLU A 30 0.84 10.00 24.29
C GLU A 30 1.82 11.03 23.70
N PRO A 31 1.53 11.61 22.53
CA PRO A 31 2.40 12.61 21.93
C PRO A 31 2.46 13.84 22.85
N ALA A 32 3.66 14.34 23.08
CA ALA A 32 3.84 15.59 23.83
C ALA A 32 3.10 16.74 23.13
N GLU A 33 2.58 17.69 23.91
CA GLU A 33 1.89 18.86 23.36
C GLU A 33 2.82 19.62 22.39
N GLY A 34 2.35 19.86 21.16
CA GLY A 34 3.13 20.50 20.11
C GLY A 34 4.16 19.60 19.41
N ALA A 35 4.17 18.29 19.67
CA ALA A 35 5.03 17.35 18.95
C ALA A 35 4.73 17.34 17.44
N THR A 36 5.78 17.36 16.63
CA THR A 36 5.68 17.29 15.16
C THR A 36 5.34 15.89 14.64
N LEU A 37 5.58 14.86 15.46
CA LEU A 37 5.37 13.46 15.10
C LEU A 37 4.47 12.81 16.15
N ASN A 38 3.36 12.24 15.70
CA ASN A 38 2.50 11.42 16.53
C ASN A 38 2.77 9.93 16.25
N PHE A 39 3.63 9.31 17.07
CA PHE A 39 3.90 7.87 16.98
C PHE A 39 2.92 7.01 17.79
N ALA A 40 1.88 7.59 18.39
CA ALA A 40 0.97 6.86 19.25
C ALA A 40 0.38 5.63 18.55
N VAL A 41 0.43 4.49 19.23
CA VAL A 41 -0.25 3.26 18.84
C VAL A 41 -1.24 2.94 19.93
N ASP A 42 -2.45 2.52 19.55
CA ASP A 42 -3.42 1.99 20.52
C ASP A 42 -2.85 0.80 21.28
N GLN A 43 -2.57 1.00 22.57
CA GLN A 43 -1.93 0.03 23.44
C GLN A 43 -2.84 -1.17 23.77
N SER A 44 -4.15 -1.03 23.61
CA SER A 44 -5.07 -2.16 23.80
C SER A 44 -4.92 -3.23 22.72
N SER A 45 -4.50 -2.80 21.52
CA SER A 45 -4.39 -3.66 20.33
C SER A 45 -2.94 -3.82 19.83
N VAL A 46 -1.94 -3.20 20.47
CA VAL A 46 -0.53 -3.17 20.04
C VAL A 46 0.06 -4.55 19.74
N VAL A 47 -0.24 -5.56 20.56
CA VAL A 47 0.25 -6.93 20.36
C VAL A 47 -0.33 -7.53 19.08
N SER A 48 -1.64 -7.40 18.87
CA SER A 48 -2.30 -7.90 17.65
C SER A 48 -1.79 -7.18 16.40
N ARG A 49 -1.57 -5.87 16.47
CA ARG A 49 -0.95 -5.08 15.39
C ARG A 49 0.46 -5.58 15.08
N PHE A 50 1.26 -5.91 16.10
CA PHE A 50 2.61 -6.44 15.92
C PHE A 50 2.62 -7.85 15.33
N VAL A 51 1.64 -8.68 15.67
CA VAL A 51 1.44 -9.98 15.00
C VAL A 51 1.24 -9.78 13.51
N PHE A 52 0.44 -8.81 13.08
CA PHE A 52 0.29 -8.51 11.64
C PHE A 52 1.57 -7.94 11.00
N VAL A 53 2.41 -7.22 11.75
CA VAL A 53 3.77 -6.88 11.27
C VAL A 53 4.57 -8.15 10.97
N LEU A 54 4.56 -9.12 11.88
CA LEU A 54 5.24 -10.40 11.69
C LEU A 54 4.65 -11.18 10.51
N VAL A 55 3.32 -11.21 10.35
CA VAL A 55 2.67 -11.90 9.22
C VAL A 55 3.08 -11.28 7.89
N GLY A 56 3.08 -9.94 7.76
CA GLY A 56 3.50 -9.29 6.52
C GLY A 56 4.97 -9.55 6.17
N LEU A 57 5.85 -9.54 7.18
CA LEU A 57 7.26 -9.92 7.01
C LEU A 57 7.41 -11.39 6.64
N ALA A 58 6.60 -12.28 7.22
CA ALA A 58 6.60 -13.71 6.90
C ALA A 58 6.14 -13.95 5.46
N ILE A 59 5.16 -13.20 4.95
CA ILE A 59 4.74 -13.25 3.54
C ILE A 59 5.92 -12.85 2.64
N ALA A 60 6.57 -11.72 2.91
CA ALA A 60 7.72 -11.28 2.13
C ALA A 60 8.87 -12.31 2.16
N PHE A 61 9.15 -12.88 3.34
CA PHE A 61 10.15 -13.93 3.50
C PHE A 61 9.78 -15.22 2.77
N ALA A 62 8.52 -15.66 2.80
CA ALA A 62 8.09 -16.87 2.13
C ALA A 62 8.25 -16.78 0.60
N VAL A 63 7.92 -15.63 0.02
CA VAL A 63 8.12 -15.36 -1.42
C VAL A 63 9.62 -15.33 -1.75
N TYR A 64 10.43 -14.64 -0.93
CA TYR A 64 11.87 -14.66 -1.07
C TYR A 64 12.42 -16.10 -1.02
N PHE A 65 12.06 -16.87 0.00
CA PHE A 65 12.55 -18.23 0.21
C PHE A 65 12.23 -19.13 -0.99
N SER A 66 11.03 -18.98 -1.54
CA SER A 66 10.56 -19.74 -2.71
C SER A 66 11.24 -19.34 -4.01
N THR A 67 11.89 -18.17 -4.07
CA THR A 67 12.46 -17.60 -5.32
C THR A 67 13.88 -17.06 -5.13
N LYS A 68 14.59 -17.53 -4.08
CA LYS A 68 15.85 -16.97 -3.56
C LYS A 68 16.99 -16.87 -4.58
N GLU A 69 16.96 -17.70 -5.61
CA GLU A 69 17.97 -17.72 -6.68
C GLU A 69 17.85 -16.52 -7.62
N ASN A 70 16.69 -15.85 -7.66
CA ASN A 70 16.45 -14.70 -8.55
C ASN A 70 17.30 -13.48 -8.17
N ASN A 71 17.76 -12.71 -9.16
CA ASN A 71 18.55 -11.49 -8.94
C ASN A 71 17.73 -10.31 -8.40
N ALA A 72 16.41 -10.36 -8.45
CA ALA A 72 15.51 -9.37 -7.84
C ALA A 72 15.73 -9.21 -6.32
N TRP A 73 16.38 -10.19 -5.67
CA TRP A 73 16.67 -10.20 -4.24
C TRP A 73 18.02 -9.57 -3.89
N GLU A 74 18.74 -8.99 -4.84
CA GLU A 74 19.99 -8.30 -4.56
C GLU A 74 19.73 -7.01 -3.76
N VAL A 75 20.26 -6.97 -2.55
CA VAL A 75 20.26 -5.78 -1.70
C VAL A 75 21.70 -5.36 -1.45
N GLY A 76 22.13 -4.29 -2.11
CA GLY A 76 23.42 -3.63 -1.89
C GLY A 76 23.24 -2.17 -1.47
N THR A 77 24.31 -1.38 -1.53
CA THR A 77 24.30 0.03 -1.11
C THR A 77 23.27 0.86 -1.85
N ARG A 78 23.09 0.64 -3.17
CA ARG A 78 22.12 1.37 -3.98
C ARG A 78 20.69 1.12 -3.49
N GLN A 79 20.33 -0.13 -3.24
CA GLN A 79 19.01 -0.51 -2.74
C GLN A 79 18.73 0.12 -1.38
N VAL A 80 19.73 0.18 -0.48
CA VAL A 80 19.60 0.86 0.82
C VAL A 80 19.32 2.35 0.65
N VAL A 81 20.03 3.03 -0.25
CA VAL A 81 19.75 4.45 -0.53
C VAL A 81 18.36 4.61 -1.15
N TRP A 82 17.93 3.73 -2.05
CA TRP A 82 16.61 3.83 -2.67
C TRP A 82 15.48 3.56 -1.67
N MET A 83 15.70 2.65 -0.71
CA MET A 83 14.80 2.45 0.43
C MET A 83 14.63 3.73 1.25
N ALA A 84 15.74 4.41 1.58
CA ALA A 84 15.69 5.66 2.35
C ALA A 84 15.01 6.80 1.57
N ILE A 85 15.37 7.00 0.30
CA ILE A 85 14.76 8.03 -0.57
C ILE A 85 13.26 7.74 -0.76
N GLY A 86 12.91 6.50 -1.08
CA GLY A 86 11.52 6.10 -1.30
C GLY A 86 10.68 6.30 -0.05
N ALA A 87 11.15 5.84 1.11
CA ALA A 87 10.46 6.04 2.39
C ALA A 87 10.29 7.53 2.72
N ALA A 88 11.32 8.37 2.50
CA ALA A 88 11.23 9.81 2.75
C ALA A 88 10.25 10.51 1.81
N LEU A 89 10.31 10.22 0.49
CA LEU A 89 9.35 10.74 -0.48
C LEU A 89 7.94 10.31 -0.11
N TYR A 90 7.74 9.03 0.19
CA TYR A 90 6.41 8.54 0.50
C TYR A 90 5.86 9.15 1.79
N ALA A 91 6.68 9.30 2.83
CA ALA A 91 6.28 9.96 4.07
C ALA A 91 5.89 11.43 3.85
N VAL A 92 6.72 12.22 3.15
CA VAL A 92 6.47 13.65 2.92
C VAL A 92 5.25 13.88 2.05
N PHE A 93 5.10 13.13 0.96
CA PHE A 93 3.93 13.27 0.09
C PHE A 93 2.66 12.70 0.74
N SER A 94 2.76 11.65 1.56
CA SER A 94 1.63 11.18 2.35
C SER A 94 1.20 12.22 3.37
N TRP A 95 2.15 12.84 4.09
CA TRP A 95 1.85 13.96 4.98
C TRP A 95 1.17 15.12 4.26
N LEU A 96 1.73 15.55 3.12
CA LEU A 96 1.17 16.62 2.33
C LEU A 96 -0.26 16.31 1.90
N PHE A 97 -0.53 15.15 1.32
CA PHE A 97 -1.86 14.85 0.78
C PHE A 97 -2.86 14.34 1.82
N ASN A 98 -2.43 13.59 2.83
CA ASN A 98 -3.33 13.13 3.90
C ASN A 98 -3.76 14.28 4.81
N GLY A 99 -2.86 15.25 5.06
CA GLY A 99 -3.14 16.41 5.91
C GLY A 99 -3.86 17.57 5.20
N THR A 100 -3.89 17.59 3.85
CA THR A 100 -4.45 18.73 3.09
C THR A 100 -5.55 18.36 2.08
N VAL A 101 -5.81 17.08 1.80
CA VAL A 101 -6.73 16.65 0.73
C VAL A 101 -7.85 15.74 1.27
N PHE A 102 -9.07 16.07 0.86
CA PHE A 102 -10.36 15.35 1.01
C PHE A 102 -10.25 13.95 1.63
N VAL A 103 -10.65 13.84 2.90
CA VAL A 103 -10.93 12.55 3.55
C VAL A 103 -12.03 11.86 2.73
N VAL A 104 -11.76 10.65 2.28
CA VAL A 104 -12.75 9.85 1.57
C VAL A 104 -13.75 9.34 2.60
N PRO A 105 -15.06 9.52 2.38
CA PRO A 105 -16.07 8.96 3.27
C PRO A 105 -15.86 7.43 3.43
N SER A 106 -15.45 6.98 4.62
CA SER A 106 -14.94 5.64 4.96
C SER A 106 -15.14 5.34 6.46
N VAL A 107 -15.18 4.07 6.87
CA VAL A 107 -15.32 3.69 8.30
C VAL A 107 -14.02 3.82 9.10
N SER A 108 -12.89 4.02 8.42
CA SER A 108 -11.59 4.37 9.01
C SER A 108 -10.95 5.52 8.24
N GLN A 109 -9.94 6.18 8.82
CA GLN A 109 -9.31 7.37 8.23
C GLN A 109 -8.62 7.01 6.90
N VAL A 110 -9.36 7.18 5.81
CA VAL A 110 -8.90 6.94 4.44
C VAL A 110 -8.92 8.27 3.70
N SER A 111 -7.78 8.69 3.21
CA SER A 111 -7.61 9.88 2.36
C SER A 111 -7.51 9.50 0.89
N LEU A 112 -7.69 10.47 -0.01
CA LEU A 112 -7.19 10.35 -1.37
C LEU A 112 -5.65 10.38 -1.34
N ARG A 113 -5.01 9.32 -1.85
CA ARG A 113 -3.56 9.12 -1.69
C ARG A 113 -2.81 9.08 -3.02
N PRO A 114 -2.60 10.22 -3.70
CA PRO A 114 -1.73 10.29 -4.88
C PRO A 114 -0.33 9.70 -4.61
N ALA A 115 0.17 9.86 -3.39
CA ALA A 115 1.48 9.37 -2.95
C ALA A 115 1.65 7.85 -3.08
N ILE A 116 0.56 7.06 -3.18
CA ILE A 116 0.64 5.59 -3.30
C ILE A 116 1.40 5.13 -4.55
N ALA A 117 1.48 5.97 -5.58
CA ALA A 117 2.27 5.70 -6.77
C ALA A 117 3.77 5.54 -6.46
N ILE A 118 4.26 6.11 -5.34
CA ILE A 118 5.66 6.03 -4.92
C ILE A 118 6.07 4.60 -4.55
N PRO A 119 5.47 3.91 -3.57
CA PRO A 119 5.85 2.53 -3.28
C PRO A 119 5.63 1.58 -4.46
N MET A 120 4.60 1.80 -5.28
CA MET A 120 4.38 1.03 -6.51
C MET A 120 5.56 1.19 -7.48
N PHE A 121 5.94 2.44 -7.77
CA PHE A 121 7.05 2.75 -8.66
C PHE A 121 8.39 2.26 -8.11
N PHE A 122 8.67 2.46 -6.81
CA PHE A 122 9.91 2.00 -6.19
C PHE A 122 10.02 0.48 -6.19
N GLY A 123 8.91 -0.22 -5.96
CA GLY A 123 8.84 -1.67 -6.14
C GLY A 123 9.15 -2.08 -7.57
N PHE A 124 8.46 -1.47 -8.54
CA PHE A 124 8.66 -1.74 -9.96
C PHE A 124 10.10 -1.46 -10.42
N ALA A 125 10.69 -0.33 -10.06
CA ALA A 125 11.98 0.12 -10.57
C ALA A 125 13.18 -0.50 -9.84
N PHE A 126 13.05 -0.76 -8.53
CA PHE A 126 14.18 -1.10 -7.68
C PHE A 126 14.03 -2.44 -6.94
N GLY A 127 12.91 -3.12 -7.12
CA GLY A 127 12.69 -4.49 -6.69
C GLY A 127 11.80 -4.63 -5.43
N PRO A 128 11.38 -5.87 -5.12
CA PRO A 128 10.36 -6.14 -4.11
C PRO A 128 10.73 -5.60 -2.72
N ILE A 129 11.96 -5.80 -2.26
CA ILE A 129 12.39 -5.37 -0.92
C ILE A 129 12.44 -3.85 -0.80
N VAL A 130 12.85 -3.15 -1.87
CA VAL A 130 12.87 -1.68 -1.88
C VAL A 130 11.45 -1.12 -1.81
N GLY A 131 10.54 -1.68 -2.61
CA GLY A 131 9.11 -1.34 -2.55
C GLY A 131 8.49 -1.64 -1.18
N PHE A 132 8.82 -2.79 -0.59
CA PHE A 132 8.34 -3.16 0.75
C PHE A 132 8.75 -2.15 1.82
N PHE A 133 10.04 -1.82 1.88
CA PHE A 133 10.55 -0.84 2.85
C PHE A 133 9.94 0.55 2.60
N THR A 134 9.91 0.98 1.33
CA THR A 134 9.36 2.28 0.93
C THR A 134 7.91 2.42 1.39
N GLY A 135 7.07 1.42 1.12
CA GLY A 135 5.68 1.43 1.53
C GLY A 135 5.50 1.34 3.04
N ALA A 136 6.20 0.42 3.72
CA ALA A 136 6.03 0.18 5.14
C ALA A 136 6.54 1.34 5.99
N VAL A 137 7.80 1.72 5.80
CA VAL A 137 8.43 2.78 6.59
C VAL A 137 7.90 4.15 6.16
N GLY A 138 7.72 4.39 4.87
CA GLY A 138 7.18 5.65 4.38
C GLY A 138 5.76 5.93 4.87
N ASN A 139 4.88 4.92 4.89
CA ASN A 139 3.53 5.09 5.45
C ASN A 139 3.58 5.40 6.95
N MET A 140 4.38 4.65 7.72
CA MET A 140 4.51 4.84 9.17
C MET A 140 4.91 6.27 9.53
N PHE A 141 5.92 6.83 8.85
CA PHE A 141 6.32 8.21 9.07
C PHE A 141 5.32 9.22 8.49
N GLY A 142 4.67 8.92 7.36
CA GLY A 142 3.62 9.77 6.79
C GLY A 142 2.44 9.94 7.74
N ASP A 143 1.95 8.85 8.33
CA ASP A 143 0.87 8.87 9.31
C ASP A 143 1.27 9.62 10.59
N ALA A 144 2.50 9.39 11.07
CA ALA A 144 3.04 10.11 12.23
C ALA A 144 3.14 11.62 12.00
N LEU A 145 3.61 12.05 10.82
CA LEU A 145 3.68 13.46 10.43
C LEU A 145 2.30 14.09 10.27
N THR A 146 1.31 13.32 9.81
CA THR A 146 -0.07 13.79 9.64
C THR A 146 -0.78 13.96 10.99
N GLY A 147 -0.29 13.30 12.04
CA GLY A 147 -0.89 13.35 13.37
C GLY A 147 -1.95 12.28 13.60
N PHE A 148 -2.16 11.35 12.66
CA PHE A 148 -3.16 10.27 12.76
C PHE A 148 -2.84 9.25 13.85
N GLY A 149 -1.60 9.24 14.36
CA GLY A 149 -1.07 8.10 15.08
C GLY A 149 -0.78 6.96 14.11
N LEU A 150 -0.42 5.79 14.64
CA LEU A 150 0.08 4.69 13.84
C LEU A 150 -0.90 3.53 13.77
N SER A 151 -1.09 3.04 12.54
CA SER A 151 -1.66 1.73 12.28
C SER A 151 -0.63 0.81 11.61
N PRO A 152 0.24 0.13 12.38
CA PRO A 152 1.34 -0.68 11.84
C PRO A 152 0.94 -1.71 10.80
N GLN A 153 -0.22 -2.35 10.97
CA GLN A 153 -0.76 -3.31 10.02
C GLN A 153 -1.11 -2.66 8.67
N TRP A 154 -1.56 -1.41 8.66
CA TRP A 154 -1.82 -0.62 7.46
C TRP A 154 -0.52 -0.17 6.80
N SER A 155 0.49 0.21 7.60
CA SER A 155 1.84 0.46 7.07
C SER A 155 2.41 -0.77 6.39
N ILE A 156 2.30 -1.94 7.00
CA ILE A 156 2.76 -3.20 6.40
C ILE A 156 1.94 -3.56 5.16
N GLY A 157 0.63 -3.29 5.14
CA GLY A 157 -0.19 -3.36 3.93
C GLY A 157 0.39 -2.50 2.80
N ASN A 158 0.77 -1.25 3.09
CA ASN A 158 1.44 -0.37 2.12
C ASN A 158 2.81 -0.90 1.68
N GLY A 159 3.56 -1.53 2.58
CA GLY A 159 4.77 -2.28 2.22
C GLY A 159 4.46 -3.39 1.21
N LEU A 160 3.42 -4.18 1.46
CA LEU A 160 3.02 -5.24 0.53
C LEU A 160 2.58 -4.69 -0.84
N ILE A 161 2.01 -3.47 -0.91
CA ILE A 161 1.74 -2.80 -2.18
C ILE A 161 3.03 -2.65 -2.99
N GLY A 162 4.07 -2.05 -2.40
CA GLY A 162 5.36 -1.88 -3.08
C GLY A 162 6.07 -3.20 -3.35
N PHE A 163 6.00 -4.17 -2.42
CA PHE A 163 6.59 -5.49 -2.57
C PHE A 163 6.04 -6.23 -3.78
N VAL A 164 4.72 -6.36 -3.86
CA VAL A 164 4.02 -7.04 -4.97
C VAL A 164 4.25 -6.28 -6.27
N SER A 165 4.29 -4.95 -6.24
CA SER A 165 4.61 -4.15 -7.42
C SER A 165 5.98 -4.49 -8.02
N GLY A 166 6.95 -4.91 -7.21
CA GLY A 166 8.28 -5.36 -7.66
C GLY A 166 8.39 -6.84 -8.02
N MET A 167 7.37 -7.66 -7.72
CA MET A 167 7.41 -9.10 -7.97
C MET A 167 7.43 -9.45 -9.46
N TRP A 168 7.13 -8.50 -10.36
CA TRP A 168 7.27 -8.70 -11.81
C TRP A 168 8.67 -9.19 -12.19
N MET A 169 9.71 -8.77 -11.47
CA MET A 169 11.11 -9.16 -11.71
C MET A 169 11.36 -10.66 -11.48
N LEU A 170 10.45 -11.34 -10.79
CA LEU A 170 10.52 -12.78 -10.55
C LEU A 170 10.10 -13.60 -11.79
N PHE A 171 9.49 -12.96 -12.79
CA PHE A 171 8.95 -13.60 -13.98
C PHE A 171 9.80 -13.26 -15.20
N SER A 172 10.19 -14.28 -15.96
CA SER A 172 10.92 -14.10 -17.23
C SER A 172 10.01 -13.62 -18.36
N ASP A 173 8.75 -14.08 -18.38
CA ASP A 173 7.74 -13.66 -19.35
C ASP A 173 6.83 -12.60 -18.73
N LYS A 174 7.15 -11.34 -19.00
CA LYS A 174 6.39 -10.17 -18.52
C LYS A 174 4.94 -10.21 -19.00
N LYS A 175 4.67 -10.56 -20.27
CA LYS A 175 3.31 -10.58 -20.84
C LYS A 175 2.42 -11.59 -20.15
N LYS A 176 2.90 -12.83 -20.02
CA LYS A 176 2.17 -13.89 -19.31
C LYS A 176 1.94 -13.55 -17.84
N SER A 177 2.93 -12.91 -17.21
CA SER A 177 2.79 -12.44 -15.83
C SER A 177 1.66 -11.41 -15.72
N MET A 178 1.61 -10.43 -16.62
CA MET A 178 0.57 -9.39 -16.62
C MET A 178 -0.82 -9.95 -16.89
N ASP A 179 -0.96 -10.94 -17.78
CA ASP A 179 -2.26 -11.59 -18.03
C ASP A 179 -2.77 -12.30 -16.77
N THR A 180 -1.89 -13.05 -16.10
CA THR A 180 -2.22 -13.74 -14.85
C THR A 180 -2.64 -12.74 -13.77
N VAL A 181 -1.86 -11.67 -13.61
CA VAL A 181 -2.15 -10.59 -12.66
C VAL A 181 -3.50 -9.96 -12.95
N LEU A 182 -3.83 -9.67 -14.22
CA LEU A 182 -5.11 -9.09 -14.59
C LEU A 182 -6.29 -9.99 -14.27
N TYR A 183 -6.20 -11.30 -14.54
CA TYR A 183 -7.29 -12.22 -14.19
C TYR A 183 -7.54 -12.27 -12.68
N ILE A 184 -6.47 -12.32 -11.88
CA ILE A 184 -6.57 -12.31 -10.42
C ILE A 184 -7.19 -10.98 -9.95
N SER A 185 -6.68 -9.85 -10.43
CA SER A 185 -7.20 -8.53 -10.04
C SER A 185 -8.64 -8.30 -10.50
N ALA A 186 -9.03 -8.79 -11.67
CA ALA A 186 -10.42 -8.73 -12.14
C ALA A 186 -11.35 -9.51 -11.24
N ALA A 187 -10.98 -10.75 -10.87
CA ALA A 187 -11.76 -11.57 -9.97
C ALA A 187 -11.94 -10.91 -8.60
N LEU A 188 -10.86 -10.35 -8.04
CA LEU A 188 -10.90 -9.65 -6.75
C LEU A 188 -11.72 -8.35 -6.82
N ALA A 189 -11.59 -7.57 -7.89
CA ALA A 189 -12.35 -6.34 -8.08
C ALA A 189 -13.86 -6.63 -8.20
N VAL A 190 -14.24 -7.64 -8.98
CA VAL A 190 -15.63 -8.08 -9.11
C VAL A 190 -16.15 -8.61 -7.78
N LEU A 191 -15.41 -9.48 -7.09
CA LEU A 191 -15.82 -10.06 -5.81
C LEU A 191 -16.07 -8.97 -4.75
N THR A 192 -15.17 -8.01 -4.63
CA THR A 192 -15.29 -6.92 -3.64
C THR A 192 -16.39 -5.92 -4.02
N ALA A 193 -16.60 -5.64 -5.31
CA ALA A 193 -17.75 -4.86 -5.76
C ALA A 193 -19.09 -5.57 -5.52
N LEU A 194 -19.15 -6.90 -5.73
CA LEU A 194 -20.35 -7.69 -5.39
C LEU A 194 -20.64 -7.63 -3.89
N MET A 195 -19.62 -7.73 -3.04
CA MET A 195 -19.77 -7.55 -1.58
C MET A 195 -20.39 -6.19 -1.23
N PHE A 196 -20.05 -5.12 -1.94
CA PHE A 196 -20.68 -3.82 -1.77
C PHE A 196 -22.16 -3.82 -2.12
N PHE A 197 -22.55 -4.42 -3.25
CA PHE A 197 -23.97 -4.50 -3.63
C PHE A 197 -24.80 -5.37 -2.68
N LEU A 198 -24.20 -6.42 -2.13
CA LEU A 198 -24.85 -7.26 -1.12
C LEU A 198 -24.95 -6.59 0.26
N ASN A 199 -24.11 -5.58 0.54
CA ASN A 199 -24.02 -4.91 1.84
C ASN A 199 -24.18 -3.38 1.71
N ARG A 200 -25.14 -2.92 0.87
CA ARG A 200 -25.38 -1.48 0.61
C ARG A 200 -25.69 -0.67 1.87
N GLY A 201 -26.20 -1.32 2.91
CA GLY A 201 -26.50 -0.70 4.20
C GLY A 201 -25.28 -0.40 5.07
N GLN A 202 -24.05 -0.72 4.65
CA GLN A 202 -22.85 -0.46 5.43
C GLN A 202 -22.71 1.05 5.72
N ALA A 203 -22.80 1.40 7.00
CA ALA A 203 -22.63 2.76 7.48
C ALA A 203 -21.18 3.22 7.35
N ASN A 204 -21.02 4.52 7.20
CA ASN A 204 -19.79 5.27 7.09
C ASN A 204 -19.55 6.05 8.37
N MET A 205 -18.82 5.41 9.28
CA MET A 205 -18.67 5.87 10.65
C MET A 205 -17.86 7.16 10.81
N LEU A 206 -17.17 7.64 9.77
CA LEU A 206 -16.40 8.89 9.82
C LEU A 206 -17.02 10.06 9.06
N PHE A 207 -18.23 9.90 8.53
CA PHE A 207 -18.94 11.01 7.88
C PHE A 207 -19.97 11.63 8.83
N PHE A 208 -19.76 12.89 9.16
CA PHE A 208 -20.62 13.69 10.02
C PHE A 208 -21.09 14.93 9.25
N ASP A 209 -22.40 15.13 9.24
CA ASP A 209 -23.04 16.32 8.66
C ASP A 209 -24.15 16.74 9.62
N VAL A 210 -23.75 17.55 10.61
CA VAL A 210 -24.59 17.94 11.74
C VAL A 210 -25.81 18.73 11.28
N ASP A 211 -25.65 19.59 10.26
CA ASP A 211 -26.72 20.43 9.72
C ASP A 211 -27.82 19.57 9.06
N ASN A 212 -27.44 18.41 8.51
CA ASN A 212 -28.37 17.44 7.93
C ASN A 212 -28.70 16.27 8.86
N GLY A 213 -28.28 16.30 10.13
CA GLY A 213 -28.58 15.29 11.14
C GLY A 213 -27.87 13.94 10.94
N VAL A 214 -26.74 13.92 10.25
CA VAL A 214 -25.95 12.71 9.97
C VAL A 214 -24.79 12.59 10.97
N PHE A 215 -24.71 11.44 11.64
CA PHE A 215 -23.75 11.17 12.70
C PHE A 215 -23.07 9.81 12.53
N GLY A 216 -22.34 9.62 11.42
CA GLY A 216 -21.65 8.36 11.13
C GLY A 216 -22.57 7.22 10.66
N ASP A 217 -23.84 7.53 10.37
CA ASP A 217 -24.89 6.60 9.97
C ASP A 217 -25.19 6.65 8.44
N ALA A 218 -24.59 7.60 7.73
CA ALA A 218 -24.66 7.65 6.26
C ALA A 218 -24.09 6.38 5.64
N GLN A 219 -24.68 5.90 4.56
CA GLN A 219 -24.17 4.72 3.85
C GLN A 219 -22.92 5.06 3.03
N ILE A 220 -22.05 4.06 2.83
CA ILE A 220 -20.95 4.17 1.86
C ILE A 220 -21.53 4.51 0.48
N SER A 221 -20.97 5.56 -0.14
CA SER A 221 -21.48 6.10 -1.39
C SER A 221 -21.32 5.09 -2.53
N LEU A 222 -22.18 5.22 -3.56
CA LEU A 222 -22.06 4.41 -4.77
C LEU A 222 -20.68 4.56 -5.41
N PHE A 223 -20.18 5.80 -5.46
CA PHE A 223 -18.87 6.11 -6.01
C PHE A 223 -17.74 5.36 -5.29
N ALA A 224 -17.71 5.39 -3.96
CA ALA A 224 -16.69 4.68 -3.18
C ALA A 224 -16.79 3.15 -3.36
N GLY A 225 -18.01 2.61 -3.41
CA GLY A 225 -18.25 1.18 -3.58
C GLY A 225 -17.84 0.61 -4.95
N ILE A 226 -17.99 1.39 -6.03
CA ILE A 226 -17.64 0.95 -7.39
C ILE A 226 -16.28 1.45 -7.87
N ALA A 227 -15.59 2.30 -7.09
CA ALA A 227 -14.31 2.88 -7.48
C ALA A 227 -13.25 1.82 -7.82
N ILE A 228 -13.33 0.62 -7.24
CA ILE A 228 -12.44 -0.49 -7.60
C ILE A 228 -12.64 -0.95 -9.05
N LEU A 229 -13.87 -0.96 -9.57
CA LEU A 229 -14.17 -1.34 -10.94
C LEU A 229 -13.73 -0.25 -11.92
N ILE A 230 -13.93 1.02 -11.55
CA ILE A 230 -13.45 2.18 -12.33
C ILE A 230 -11.92 2.14 -12.42
N GLY A 231 -11.25 2.00 -11.28
CA GLY A 231 -9.81 1.90 -11.20
C GLY A 231 -9.25 0.72 -12.00
N PHE A 232 -9.87 -0.46 -11.90
CA PHE A 232 -9.52 -1.62 -12.72
C PHE A 232 -9.66 -1.33 -14.21
N ALA A 233 -10.77 -0.73 -14.64
CA ALA A 233 -10.99 -0.38 -16.05
C ALA A 233 -9.95 0.61 -16.57
N LEU A 234 -9.55 1.60 -15.76
CA LEU A 234 -8.50 2.55 -16.11
C LEU A 234 -7.13 1.86 -16.23
N VAL A 235 -6.77 0.98 -15.29
CA VAL A 235 -5.55 0.19 -15.36
C VAL A 235 -5.52 -0.69 -16.62
N PHE A 236 -6.64 -1.35 -16.92
CA PHE A 236 -6.79 -2.15 -18.14
C PHE A 236 -6.62 -1.29 -19.40
N ALA A 237 -7.24 -0.11 -19.44
CA ALA A 237 -7.08 0.84 -20.53
C ALA A 237 -5.63 1.28 -20.71
N VAL A 238 -4.92 1.61 -19.62
CA VAL A 238 -3.49 1.95 -19.67
C VAL A 238 -2.68 0.79 -20.23
N ARG A 239 -2.88 -0.44 -19.75
CA ARG A 239 -2.18 -1.61 -20.31
C ARG A 239 -2.42 -1.76 -21.82
N TYR A 240 -3.66 -1.55 -22.26
CA TYR A 240 -4.03 -1.66 -23.67
C TYR A 240 -3.41 -0.56 -24.55
N PHE A 241 -3.52 0.70 -24.13
CA PHE A 241 -2.99 1.85 -24.88
C PHE A 241 -1.46 1.94 -24.84
N PHE A 242 -0.82 1.46 -23.77
CA PHE A 242 0.64 1.39 -23.61
C PHE A 242 1.21 0.00 -23.90
N LYS A 243 0.52 -0.83 -24.70
CA LYS A 243 0.97 -2.20 -25.02
C LYS A 243 2.39 -2.27 -25.62
N ASP A 244 2.81 -1.21 -26.31
CA ASP A 244 4.13 -1.09 -26.93
C ASP A 244 5.20 -0.61 -25.93
N ASN A 245 4.78 -0.06 -24.78
CA ASN A 245 5.64 0.28 -23.65
C ASN A 245 5.41 -0.73 -22.51
N GLU A 246 6.11 -1.86 -22.62
CA GLU A 246 5.95 -2.99 -21.70
C GLU A 246 6.26 -2.63 -20.24
N ASP A 247 7.15 -1.67 -19.99
CA ASP A 247 7.51 -1.24 -18.63
C ASP A 247 6.37 -0.47 -17.97
N VAL A 248 5.72 0.46 -18.68
CA VAL A 248 4.52 1.16 -18.17
C VAL A 248 3.39 0.16 -17.93
N ALA A 249 3.13 -0.72 -18.89
CA ALA A 249 2.09 -1.75 -18.77
C ALA A 249 2.34 -2.67 -17.56
N THR A 250 3.60 -3.09 -17.36
CA THR A 250 4.00 -3.95 -16.24
C THR A 250 3.84 -3.22 -14.91
N ALA A 251 4.36 -1.99 -14.80
CA ALA A 251 4.32 -1.20 -13.57
C ALA A 251 2.90 -0.94 -13.08
N VAL A 252 2.01 -0.54 -13.98
CA VAL A 252 0.59 -0.26 -13.64
C VAL A 252 -0.15 -1.56 -13.29
N THR A 253 0.08 -2.65 -14.02
CA THR A 253 -0.62 -3.92 -13.79
C THR A 253 -0.20 -4.56 -12.46
N TRP A 254 1.11 -4.62 -12.18
CA TRP A 254 1.62 -5.12 -10.91
C TRP A 254 1.34 -4.17 -9.74
N GLY A 255 1.35 -2.86 -9.98
CA GLY A 255 0.91 -1.84 -9.02
C GLY A 255 -0.54 -2.03 -8.58
N MET A 256 -1.44 -2.36 -9.52
CA MET A 256 -2.84 -2.67 -9.22
C MET A 256 -2.97 -3.88 -8.31
N LEU A 257 -2.30 -4.99 -8.63
CA LEU A 257 -2.36 -6.18 -7.77
C LEU A 257 -1.77 -5.91 -6.40
N GLY A 258 -0.65 -5.18 -6.34
CA GLY A 258 -0.06 -4.76 -5.08
C GLY A 258 -1.04 -3.97 -4.23
N ASN A 259 -1.72 -2.98 -4.81
CA ASN A 259 -2.74 -2.19 -4.13
C ASN A 259 -3.87 -3.05 -3.57
N ILE A 260 -4.41 -3.96 -4.40
CA ILE A 260 -5.50 -4.85 -4.00
C ILE A 260 -5.05 -5.75 -2.85
N VAL A 261 -3.93 -6.45 -2.99
CA VAL A 261 -3.44 -7.43 -2.00
C VAL A 261 -3.02 -6.73 -0.71
N GLY A 262 -2.27 -5.64 -0.80
CA GLY A 262 -1.78 -4.90 0.37
C GLY A 262 -2.91 -4.27 1.19
N LEU A 263 -3.94 -3.73 0.53
CA LEU A 263 -5.09 -3.15 1.23
C LEU A 263 -6.08 -4.22 1.73
N LEU A 264 -6.23 -5.35 1.04
CA LEU A 264 -6.96 -6.49 1.59
C LEU A 264 -6.28 -7.01 2.86
N PHE A 265 -4.95 -7.13 2.85
CA PHE A 265 -4.19 -7.50 4.05
C PHE A 265 -4.47 -6.53 5.21
N ALA A 266 -4.35 -5.21 4.96
CA ALA A 266 -4.57 -4.19 5.98
C ALA A 266 -6.02 -4.20 6.52
N SER A 267 -7.01 -4.12 5.64
CA SER A 267 -8.43 -4.07 6.04
C SER A 267 -8.89 -5.37 6.71
N LEU A 268 -8.53 -6.54 6.20
CA LEU A 268 -8.94 -7.81 6.82
C LEU A 268 -8.30 -8.02 8.19
N SER A 269 -7.12 -7.44 8.45
CA SER A 269 -6.52 -7.50 9.77
C SER A 269 -7.34 -6.76 10.84
N ASP A 270 -8.13 -5.75 10.45
CA ASP A 270 -8.99 -5.00 11.37
C ASP A 270 -10.20 -5.83 11.87
N ILE A 271 -10.50 -6.99 11.26
CA ILE A 271 -11.43 -7.97 11.83
C ILE A 271 -10.90 -8.48 13.18
N VAL A 272 -9.60 -8.80 13.23
CA VAL A 272 -8.97 -9.35 14.43
C VAL A 272 -8.57 -8.25 15.40
N ILE A 273 -8.04 -7.13 14.89
CA ILE A 273 -7.48 -6.04 15.70
C ILE A 273 -8.59 -5.18 16.30
N ASN A 274 -9.59 -4.79 15.50
CA ASN A 274 -10.62 -3.83 15.89
C ASN A 274 -12.02 -4.45 15.99
N GLY A 275 -12.17 -5.76 15.78
CA GLY A 275 -13.46 -6.45 15.85
C GLY A 275 -14.44 -6.09 14.74
N LEU A 276 -13.95 -5.57 13.60
CA LEU A 276 -14.81 -5.18 12.49
C LEU A 276 -15.43 -6.39 11.79
N THR A 277 -16.65 -6.23 11.27
CA THR A 277 -17.29 -7.26 10.45
C THR A 277 -16.66 -7.30 9.05
N LEU A 278 -16.82 -8.42 8.34
CA LEU A 278 -16.32 -8.53 6.96
C LEU A 278 -16.90 -7.46 6.01
N PRO A 279 -18.20 -7.10 6.07
CA PRO A 279 -18.71 -5.96 5.33
C PRO A 279 -18.05 -4.65 5.74
N ALA A 280 -17.81 -4.39 7.02
CA ALA A 280 -17.17 -3.16 7.47
C ALA A 280 -15.73 -3.03 6.95
N THR A 281 -14.96 -4.13 6.91
CA THR A 281 -13.58 -4.08 6.40
C THR A 281 -13.52 -3.97 4.88
N ILE A 282 -14.33 -4.73 4.15
CA ILE A 282 -14.32 -4.70 2.69
C ILE A 282 -15.01 -3.44 2.14
N VAL A 283 -16.26 -3.20 2.56
CA VAL A 283 -17.07 -2.10 2.04
C VAL A 283 -16.72 -0.77 2.70
N GLY A 284 -16.45 -0.80 4.00
CA GLY A 284 -16.19 0.40 4.76
C GLY A 284 -14.75 0.93 4.65
N GLN A 285 -13.74 0.07 4.45
CA GLN A 285 -12.33 0.48 4.45
C GLN A 285 -11.62 0.17 3.13
N PHE A 286 -11.68 -1.09 2.66
CA PHE A 286 -10.94 -1.53 1.48
C PHE A 286 -11.40 -0.81 0.22
N LEU A 287 -12.70 -0.80 -0.10
CA LEU A 287 -13.19 -0.17 -1.34
C LEU A 287 -12.92 1.34 -1.39
N PRO A 288 -13.19 2.12 -0.32
CA PRO A 288 -12.85 3.55 -0.28
C PRO A 288 -11.35 3.84 -0.41
N ALA A 289 -10.47 2.93 -0.01
CA ALA A 289 -9.02 3.09 -0.15
C ALA A 289 -8.50 2.59 -1.52
N ALA A 290 -8.86 1.37 -1.88
CA ALA A 290 -8.30 0.67 -3.03
C ALA A 290 -8.76 1.27 -4.35
N GLY A 291 -10.03 1.66 -4.47
CA GLY A 291 -10.58 2.23 -5.69
C GLY A 291 -9.85 3.52 -6.11
N PRO A 292 -9.82 4.57 -5.27
CA PRO A 292 -9.09 5.80 -5.57
C PRO A 292 -7.61 5.58 -5.83
N ASN A 293 -6.95 4.69 -5.08
CA ASN A 293 -5.54 4.36 -5.32
C ASN A 293 -5.31 3.81 -6.73
N LEU A 294 -6.22 3.00 -7.28
CA LEU A 294 -6.10 2.49 -8.65
C LEU A 294 -6.26 3.60 -9.70
N ILE A 295 -7.13 4.59 -9.44
CA ILE A 295 -7.25 5.76 -10.31
C ILE A 295 -5.93 6.53 -10.33
N PHE A 296 -5.33 6.79 -9.16
CA PHE A 296 -4.02 7.45 -9.09
C PHE A 296 -2.91 6.60 -9.70
N ALA A 297 -2.93 5.27 -9.52
CA ALA A 297 -1.96 4.38 -10.12
C ALA A 297 -2.01 4.47 -11.65
N ALA A 298 -3.20 4.47 -12.25
CA ALA A 298 -3.38 4.56 -13.70
C ALA A 298 -2.87 5.88 -14.30
N ILE A 299 -2.79 6.96 -13.50
CA ILE A 299 -2.32 8.28 -13.95
C ILE A 299 -0.83 8.48 -13.64
N LEU A 300 -0.45 8.29 -12.37
CA LEU A 300 0.85 8.72 -11.86
C LEU A 300 1.96 7.69 -12.09
N VAL A 301 1.66 6.39 -12.03
CA VAL A 301 2.70 5.36 -12.25
C VAL A 301 3.27 5.43 -13.68
N PRO A 302 2.47 5.56 -14.76
CA PRO A 302 3.02 5.76 -16.11
C PRO A 302 3.92 6.99 -16.22
N MET A 303 3.56 8.09 -15.55
CA MET A 303 4.36 9.32 -15.55
C MET A 303 5.71 9.11 -14.85
N LEU A 304 5.71 8.45 -13.69
CA LEU A 304 6.94 8.14 -12.95
C LEU A 304 7.86 7.21 -13.74
N VAL A 305 7.30 6.17 -14.37
CA VAL A 305 8.07 5.24 -15.20
C VAL A 305 8.64 5.94 -16.43
N GLY A 306 7.85 6.77 -17.13
CA GLY A 306 8.33 7.55 -18.28
C GLY A 306 9.43 8.55 -17.92
N ALA A 307 9.28 9.24 -16.79
CA ALA A 307 10.30 10.15 -16.27
C ALA A 307 11.59 9.41 -15.92
N TYR A 308 11.48 8.26 -15.25
CA TYR A 308 12.62 7.44 -14.89
C TYR A 308 13.38 6.90 -16.11
N ALA A 309 12.66 6.37 -17.11
CA ALA A 309 13.25 5.91 -18.37
C ALA A 309 14.02 7.04 -19.09
N SER A 310 13.50 8.27 -19.02
CA SER A 310 14.17 9.45 -19.58
C SER A 310 15.48 9.77 -18.86
N VAL A 311 15.51 9.66 -17.52
CA VAL A 311 16.72 9.85 -16.70
C VAL A 311 17.74 8.74 -16.95
N GLN A 312 17.31 7.49 -17.07
CA GLN A 312 18.19 6.36 -17.41
C GLN A 312 18.90 6.61 -18.75
N LYS A 313 18.13 6.96 -19.79
CA LYS A 313 18.67 7.31 -21.11
C LYS A 313 19.67 8.47 -21.07
N GLN A 314 19.41 9.51 -20.28
CA GLN A 314 20.33 10.66 -20.14
C GLN A 314 21.61 10.32 -19.36
N SER A 315 21.50 9.46 -18.35
CA SER A 315 22.63 9.05 -17.52
C SER A 315 23.48 7.94 -18.12
N GLY A 316 23.11 7.42 -19.31
CA GLY A 316 23.82 6.34 -19.99
C GLY A 316 23.68 4.99 -19.29
N ARG A 317 22.57 4.79 -18.57
CA ARG A 317 22.28 3.59 -17.77
C ARG A 317 21.02 2.88 -18.24
#